data_AF-A0A5D4RYB7-F1
#
_entry.id   AF-A0A5D4RYB7-F1
#
_cell.length_a   1.000
_cell.length_b   1.000
_cell.length_c   1.000
_cell.angle_alpha   90.00
_cell.angle_beta   90.00
_cell.angle_gamma   90.00
#
_symmetry.space_group_name_H-M   'P 1'
#
loop_
_entity.id
_entity.type
_entity.pdbx_description
1 polymer ?
#
loop_
_entity_poly.entity_id
_entity_poly.type
_entity_poly.pdbx_seq_one_letter_code
_entity_poly.pdbx_strand_id
1 'polypeptide(L)'
;MKKFILILFLFNTWILSSCGNREGELWVWETVQFEETSYPTYMKINFELQHPKKEATLESVWVNHQETAIAYIINDEGKNWPESYERTKLADLPYTIKSGERYSIVLVSEGEGFSELEQADFHFKIGSKEITHVYETNP
;
A
#
# COMPACT_ATOMS: atom_id res chain seq x y z
N MET A 1 5.03 -18.75 -19.44
CA MET A 1 5.01 -17.38 -20.00
C MET A 1 4.61 -16.46 -18.86
N LYS A 2 5.47 -15.54 -18.43
CA LYS A 2 5.16 -14.59 -17.34
C LYS A 2 4.08 -13.63 -17.84
N LYS A 3 2.90 -13.64 -17.24
CA LYS A 3 1.84 -12.67 -17.55
C LYS A 3 2.08 -11.44 -16.67
N PHE A 4 2.42 -10.33 -17.30
CA PHE A 4 2.63 -9.05 -16.64
C PHE A 4 1.40 -8.20 -16.90
N ILE A 5 0.60 -7.96 -15.86
CA ILE A 5 -0.55 -7.07 -15.93
C ILE A 5 -0.11 -5.77 -15.25
N LEU A 6 0.44 -4.84 -16.04
CA LEU A 6 0.74 -3.48 -15.57
C LEU A 6 -0.46 -2.60 -15.89
N ILE A 7 -1.23 -2.29 -14.87
CA ILE A 7 -2.39 -1.41 -14.98
C ILE A 7 -2.07 -0.13 -14.20
N LEU A 8 -1.82 0.96 -14.93
CA LEU A 8 -1.74 2.31 -14.38
C LEU A 8 -3.16 2.90 -14.29
N PHE A 9 -3.67 3.07 -13.08
CA PHE A 9 -4.84 3.92 -12.84
C PHE A 9 -4.44 5.07 -11.89
N LEU A 10 -4.28 6.25 -12.49
CA LEU A 10 -4.34 7.52 -11.78
C LEU A 10 -5.81 7.80 -11.52
N PHE A 11 -6.28 7.79 -10.27
CA PHE A 11 -7.36 8.62 -9.69
C PHE A 11 -7.91 7.97 -8.41
N ASN A 12 -7.78 8.65 -7.27
CA ASN A 12 -8.85 8.78 -6.27
C ASN A 12 -8.48 9.83 -5.21
N THR A 13 -9.08 11.01 -5.31
CA THR A 13 -9.08 12.07 -4.29
C THR A 13 -10.41 12.03 -3.54
N TRP A 14 -10.48 11.56 -2.28
CA TRP A 14 -11.72 11.71 -1.50
C TRP A 14 -11.54 11.98 0.01
N ILE A 15 -11.98 13.21 0.32
CA ILE A 15 -12.62 13.82 1.50
C ILE A 15 -12.67 13.02 2.81
N LEU A 16 -11.93 13.53 3.81
CA LEU A 16 -12.03 13.20 5.23
C LEU A 16 -13.36 13.69 5.84
N SER A 17 -14.20 12.79 6.34
CA SER A 17 -15.23 13.11 7.34
C SER A 17 -14.72 12.78 8.75
N SER A 18 -13.89 13.65 9.32
CA SER A 18 -13.65 13.65 10.77
C SER A 18 -13.56 15.09 11.26
N CYS A 19 -14.62 15.52 11.92
CA CYS A 19 -14.69 16.81 12.60
C CYS A 19 -13.86 16.71 13.89
N GLY A 20 -12.67 17.30 13.90
CA GLY A 20 -11.78 17.37 15.05
C GLY A 20 -10.40 16.81 14.75
N ASN A 21 -9.41 17.70 14.67
CA ASN A 21 -8.02 17.47 14.26
C ASN A 21 -7.84 17.12 12.77
N ARG A 22 -7.31 18.10 12.02
CA ARG A 22 -6.70 17.92 10.69
C ARG A 22 -5.44 17.08 10.83
N GLU A 23 -5.61 15.79 11.08
CA GLU A 23 -4.51 14.83 10.93
C GLU A 23 -4.22 14.70 9.44
N GLY A 24 -2.95 14.57 9.07
CA GLY A 24 -2.51 14.57 7.66
C GLY A 24 -3.26 13.55 6.82
N GLU A 25 -3.47 13.88 5.54
CA GLU A 25 -4.19 13.02 4.61
C GLU A 25 -3.22 12.00 4.01
N LEU A 26 -3.58 10.71 4.00
CA LEU A 26 -2.81 9.71 3.28
C LEU A 26 -3.25 9.73 1.82
N TRP A 27 -2.37 10.13 0.92
CA TRP A 27 -2.65 10.15 -0.50
C TRP A 27 -2.06 8.90 -1.15
N VAL A 28 -2.93 8.06 -1.70
CA VAL A 28 -2.56 6.84 -2.46
C VAL A 28 -2.81 7.12 -3.94
N TRP A 29 -1.86 6.78 -4.81
CA TRP A 29 -1.96 7.11 -6.24
C TRP A 29 -1.72 5.95 -7.20
N GLU A 30 -1.10 4.87 -6.74
CA GLU A 30 -0.88 3.69 -7.57
C GLU A 30 -0.83 2.44 -6.68
N THR A 31 -1.58 1.42 -7.09
CA THR A 31 -1.51 0.07 -6.54
C THR A 31 -1.13 -0.87 -7.67
N VAL A 32 -0.09 -1.68 -7.46
CA VAL A 32 0.42 -2.62 -8.45
C VAL A 32 0.44 -4.02 -7.85
N GLN A 33 -0.26 -4.93 -8.51
CA GLN A 33 -0.29 -6.35 -8.15
C GLN A 33 0.66 -7.14 -9.04
N PHE A 34 1.43 -8.03 -8.41
CA PHE A 34 2.31 -8.98 -9.08
C PHE A 34 1.91 -10.39 -8.72
N GLU A 35 1.48 -11.10 -9.75
CA GLU A 35 1.23 -12.52 -9.69
C GLU A 35 2.33 -13.26 -10.43
N GLU A 36 3.09 -14.06 -9.69
CA GLU A 36 3.82 -15.15 -10.28
C GLU A 36 2.91 -16.36 -10.44
N THR A 37 3.25 -17.28 -11.36
CA THR A 37 2.53 -18.55 -11.55
C THR A 37 2.61 -19.49 -10.33
N SER A 38 3.27 -19.05 -9.25
CA SER A 38 3.49 -19.71 -7.98
C SER A 38 3.68 -18.66 -6.88
N TYR A 39 3.37 -18.99 -5.62
CA TYR A 39 3.62 -18.11 -4.48
C TYR A 39 5.10 -17.77 -4.29
N PRO A 40 5.41 -16.59 -3.71
CA PRO A 40 4.50 -15.58 -3.15
C PRO A 40 3.93 -14.59 -4.17
N THR A 41 2.77 -14.00 -3.85
CA THR A 41 2.19 -12.85 -4.59
C THR A 41 2.51 -11.55 -3.87
N TYR A 42 2.63 -10.45 -4.63
CA TYR A 42 3.01 -9.15 -4.10
C TYR A 42 1.99 -8.08 -4.48
N MET A 43 1.71 -7.17 -3.55
CA MET A 43 1.04 -5.91 -3.85
C MET A 43 1.90 -4.75 -3.38
N LYS A 44 2.14 -3.79 -4.27
CA LYS A 44 2.83 -2.53 -3.97
C LYS A 44 1.81 -1.41 -3.99
N ILE A 45 1.77 -0.59 -2.95
CA ILE A 45 0.89 0.58 -2.87
C ILE A 45 1.76 1.81 -2.65
N ASN A 46 1.71 2.77 -3.57
CA ASN A 46 2.45 4.01 -3.49
C ASN A 46 1.60 5.06 -2.76
N PHE A 47 2.20 5.68 -1.74
CA PHE A 47 1.49 6.66 -0.91
C PHE A 47 2.42 7.75 -0.35
N GLU A 48 1.80 8.84 0.10
CA GLU A 48 2.46 10.02 0.66
C GLU A 48 1.58 10.57 1.78
N LEU A 49 2.23 11.03 2.87
CA LEU A 49 1.54 11.80 3.89
C LEU A 49 1.45 13.26 3.47
N GLN A 50 0.25 13.76 3.23
CA GLN A 50 0.02 15.17 2.93
C GLN A 50 -0.21 16.00 4.21
N HIS A 51 0.03 17.30 4.06
CA HIS A 51 -0.14 18.32 5.10
C HIS A 51 -1.53 18.25 5.80
N PRO A 52 -1.63 18.69 7.08
CA PRO A 52 -0.68 19.53 7.82
C PRO A 52 0.30 18.81 8.74
N LYS A 53 0.23 17.47 8.87
CA LYS A 53 1.08 16.72 9.79
C LYS A 53 2.49 16.55 9.18
N LYS A 54 3.55 16.78 9.97
CA LYS A 54 4.95 16.64 9.49
C LYS A 54 5.40 15.19 9.33
N GLU A 55 4.87 14.32 10.18
CA GLU A 55 5.15 12.89 10.17
C GLU A 55 4.02 12.12 10.85
N ALA A 56 3.88 10.83 10.53
CA ALA A 56 2.96 9.92 11.19
C ALA A 56 3.56 8.52 11.24
N THR A 57 3.15 7.71 12.21
CA THR A 57 3.52 6.28 12.24
C THR A 57 2.47 5.48 11.51
N LEU A 58 2.87 4.78 10.46
CA LEU A 58 2.08 3.72 9.85
C LEU A 58 2.30 2.47 10.70
N GLU A 59 1.25 2.07 11.44
CA GLU A 59 1.30 0.99 12.43
C GLU A 59 1.13 -0.38 11.75
N SER A 60 0.14 -0.49 10.87
CA SER A 60 -0.22 -1.73 10.20
C SER A 60 -1.03 -1.45 8.92
N VAL A 61 -1.05 -2.44 8.01
CA VAL A 61 -1.90 -2.46 6.83
C VAL A 61 -2.54 -3.84 6.68
N TRP A 62 -3.84 -3.89 6.43
CA TRP A 62 -4.60 -5.12 6.17
C TRP A 62 -5.34 -5.04 4.84
N VAL A 63 -5.62 -6.18 4.22
CA VAL A 63 -6.38 -6.26 2.96
C VAL A 63 -7.60 -7.13 3.15
N ASN A 64 -8.83 -6.63 2.95
CA ASN A 64 -10.07 -7.43 3.02
C ASN A 64 -10.17 -8.39 4.24
N HIS A 65 -9.67 -7.97 5.40
CA HIS A 65 -9.55 -8.80 6.61
C HIS A 65 -8.60 -10.00 6.53
N GLN A 66 -7.83 -10.15 5.46
CA GLN A 66 -6.73 -11.09 5.37
C GLN A 66 -5.49 -10.52 6.04
N GLU A 67 -4.85 -11.34 6.87
CA GLU A 67 -3.54 -11.05 7.41
C GLU A 67 -2.50 -11.30 6.32
N THR A 68 -1.74 -10.27 5.98
CA THR A 68 -0.61 -10.41 5.06
C THR A 68 0.52 -11.13 5.80
N ALA A 69 1.21 -12.04 5.12
CA ALA A 69 2.32 -12.76 5.74
C ALA A 69 3.46 -11.79 6.12
N ILE A 70 3.70 -10.80 5.26
CA ILE A 70 4.73 -9.77 5.46
C ILE A 70 4.26 -8.43 4.89
N ALA A 71 4.55 -7.34 5.59
CA ALA A 71 4.34 -5.96 5.13
C ALA A 71 5.56 -5.09 5.46
N TYR A 72 6.14 -4.42 4.47
CA TYR A 72 7.31 -3.57 4.66
C TYR A 72 7.29 -2.32 3.78
N ILE A 73 8.07 -1.32 4.19
CA ILE A 73 8.19 -0.02 3.54
C ILE A 73 9.43 0.02 2.68
N ILE A 74 9.27 0.58 1.48
CA ILE A 74 10.34 0.92 0.56
C ILE A 74 10.28 2.41 0.22
N ASN A 75 11.40 2.97 -0.24
CA ASN A 75 11.39 4.25 -0.92
C ASN A 75 10.76 4.07 -2.31
N ASP A 76 9.84 4.95 -2.71
CA ASP A 76 9.24 4.85 -4.06
C ASP A 76 10.20 5.38 -5.12
N GLU A 77 10.96 4.48 -5.74
CA GLU A 77 11.82 4.80 -6.89
C GLU A 77 11.11 4.62 -8.25
N GLY A 78 9.78 4.41 -8.26
CA GLY A 78 9.02 4.10 -9.48
C GLY A 78 9.33 2.72 -10.07
N LYS A 79 10.03 1.87 -9.32
CA LYS A 79 10.26 0.47 -9.69
C LYS A 79 9.09 -0.38 -9.26
N ASN A 80 8.66 -1.25 -10.17
CA ASN A 80 7.46 -2.06 -10.05
C ASN A 80 7.85 -3.53 -10.31
N TRP A 81 8.86 -4.05 -9.58
CA TRP A 81 9.32 -5.44 -9.73
C TRP A 81 9.73 -6.04 -8.36
N PRO A 82 9.25 -7.24 -7.99
CA PRO A 82 9.57 -7.86 -6.69
C PRO A 82 11.06 -7.96 -6.37
N GLU A 83 11.91 -8.31 -7.34
CA GLU A 83 13.35 -8.47 -7.13
C GLU A 83 14.08 -7.17 -6.76
N SER A 84 13.40 -6.02 -6.95
CA SER A 84 13.88 -4.71 -6.54
C SER A 84 13.43 -4.33 -5.13
N TYR A 85 12.28 -4.82 -4.65
CA TYR A 85 11.68 -4.38 -3.40
C TYR A 85 12.51 -4.73 -2.17
N GLU A 86 13.04 -5.95 -2.10
CA GLU A 86 13.92 -6.37 -0.99
C GLU A 86 15.19 -5.52 -0.91
N ARG A 87 15.72 -5.07 -2.07
CA ARG A 87 16.92 -4.23 -2.11
C ARG A 87 16.66 -2.79 -1.72
N THR A 88 15.42 -2.33 -1.88
CA THR A 88 14.99 -0.96 -1.53
C THR A 88 14.20 -0.92 -0.22
N LYS A 89 14.18 -2.02 0.54
CA LYS A 89 13.55 -2.12 1.85
C LYS A 89 14.17 -1.12 2.81
N LEU A 90 13.31 -0.26 3.36
CA LEU A 90 13.68 0.70 4.40
C LEU A 90 13.47 0.08 5.78
N ALA A 91 12.29 -0.51 6.01
CA ALA A 91 11.92 -1.09 7.29
C ALA A 91 10.68 -1.98 7.18
N ASP A 92 10.50 -2.88 8.14
CA ASP A 92 9.20 -3.48 8.43
C ASP A 92 8.28 -2.48 9.15
N LEU A 93 6.98 -2.77 9.22
CA LEU A 93 6.05 -1.99 10.05
C LEU A 93 6.23 -2.31 11.55
N PRO A 94 6.01 -1.33 12.47
CA PRO A 94 5.56 0.04 12.22
C PRO A 94 6.69 0.95 11.70
N TYR A 95 6.35 1.97 10.91
CA TYR A 95 7.33 2.91 10.33
C TYR A 95 6.85 4.36 10.35
N THR A 96 7.77 5.29 10.67
CA THR A 96 7.48 6.74 10.66
C THR A 96 7.64 7.32 9.26
N ILE A 97 6.52 7.70 8.66
CA ILE A 97 6.43 8.34 7.35
C ILE A 97 6.44 9.85 7.51
N LYS A 98 7.21 10.55 6.67
CA LYS A 98 7.31 12.02 6.68
C LYS A 98 6.48 12.63 5.57
N SER A 99 5.96 13.83 5.84
CA SER A 99 5.21 14.57 4.84
C SER A 99 6.12 15.15 3.76
N GLY A 100 5.68 15.06 2.50
CA GLY A 100 6.48 15.43 1.33
C GLY A 100 7.44 14.34 0.85
N GLU A 101 7.52 13.20 1.55
CA GLU A 101 8.27 12.03 1.10
C GLU A 101 7.31 10.99 0.52
N ARG A 102 7.76 10.31 -0.54
CA ARG A 102 7.01 9.25 -1.22
C ARG A 102 7.51 7.90 -0.75
N TYR A 103 6.57 7.06 -0.35
CA TYR A 103 6.86 5.69 0.07
C TYR A 103 6.03 4.73 -0.74
N SER A 104 6.45 3.48 -0.72
CA SER A 104 5.55 2.39 -1.06
C SER A 104 5.53 1.38 0.07
N ILE A 105 4.35 0.81 0.30
CA ILE A 105 4.24 -0.40 1.09
C ILE A 105 4.19 -1.59 0.15
N VAL A 106 4.95 -2.62 0.47
CA VAL A 106 4.90 -3.91 -0.20
C VAL A 106 4.25 -4.90 0.76
N LEU A 107 3.20 -5.53 0.29
CA LEU A 107 2.47 -6.60 0.94
C LEU A 107 2.82 -7.91 0.25
N VAL A 108 3.15 -8.93 1.03
CA VAL A 108 3.50 -10.26 0.52
C VAL A 108 2.51 -11.28 1.06
N SER A 109 1.93 -12.07 0.16
CA SER A 109 1.10 -13.21 0.50
C SER A 109 1.79 -14.50 0.05
N GLU A 110 1.97 -15.43 0.99
CA GLU A 110 2.55 -16.76 0.72
C GLU A 110 1.53 -17.77 0.16
N GLY A 111 0.25 -17.37 0.05
CA GLY A 111 -0.84 -18.17 -0.52
C GLY A 111 -1.69 -17.38 -1.51
N GLU A 112 -2.88 -17.92 -1.86
CA GLU A 112 -3.82 -17.41 -2.88
C GLU A 112 -4.24 -15.94 -2.69
N GLY A 113 -3.98 -15.37 -1.51
CA GLY A 113 -4.67 -14.23 -0.90
C GLY A 113 -4.89 -12.97 -1.74
N PHE A 114 -4.02 -12.65 -2.72
CA PHE A 114 -4.20 -11.46 -3.55
C PHE A 114 -4.80 -11.76 -4.94
N SER A 115 -4.50 -12.94 -5.47
CA SER A 115 -4.87 -13.36 -6.84
C SER A 115 -6.36 -13.69 -7.03
N GLU A 116 -7.10 -13.87 -5.94
CA GLU A 116 -8.55 -14.18 -5.99
C GLU A 116 -9.44 -13.00 -5.62
N LEU A 117 -8.85 -11.83 -5.36
CA LEU A 117 -9.62 -10.65 -4.99
C LEU A 117 -10.27 -10.06 -6.26
N GLU A 118 -11.58 -9.81 -6.23
CA GLU A 118 -12.28 -8.97 -7.22
C GLU A 118 -12.19 -7.47 -6.87
N GLN A 119 -11.95 -7.20 -5.58
CA GLN A 119 -11.72 -5.88 -5.00
C GLN A 119 -10.81 -6.06 -3.79
N ALA A 120 -9.91 -5.14 -3.52
CA ALA A 120 -9.02 -5.09 -2.37
C ALA A 120 -9.24 -3.79 -1.57
N ASP A 121 -9.72 -3.93 -0.34
CA ASP A 121 -9.87 -2.87 0.64
C ASP A 121 -8.64 -2.85 1.55
N PHE A 122 -7.78 -1.85 1.37
CA PHE A 122 -6.57 -1.65 2.15
C PHE A 122 -6.86 -0.77 3.37
N HIS A 123 -6.74 -1.35 4.56
CA HIS A 123 -6.95 -0.67 5.84
C HIS A 123 -5.60 -0.25 6.42
N PHE A 124 -5.28 1.05 6.33
CA PHE A 124 -4.09 1.66 6.92
C PHE A 124 -4.40 2.15 8.33
N LYS A 125 -3.66 1.66 9.32
CA LYS A 125 -3.69 2.21 10.67
C LYS A 125 -2.55 3.21 10.85
N ILE A 126 -2.88 4.49 11.00
CA ILE A 126 -1.92 5.58 11.15
C ILE A 126 -2.14 6.27 12.50
N GLY A 127 -1.30 5.93 13.48
CA GLY A 127 -1.51 6.32 14.87
C GLY A 127 -2.88 5.89 15.39
N SER A 128 -3.74 6.84 15.74
CA SER A 128 -5.11 6.59 16.21
C SER A 128 -6.18 6.55 15.11
N LYS A 129 -5.82 6.79 13.84
CA LYS A 129 -6.76 6.78 12.72
C LYS A 129 -6.63 5.51 11.90
N GLU A 130 -7.76 5.13 11.30
CA GLU A 130 -7.84 4.08 10.30
C GLU A 130 -8.34 4.70 8.99
N ILE A 131 -7.70 4.35 7.89
CA ILE A 131 -8.00 4.84 6.55
C ILE A 131 -8.19 3.62 5.65
N THR A 132 -9.30 3.54 4.93
CA THR A 132 -9.55 2.48 3.95
C THR A 132 -9.36 3.01 2.54
N HIS A 133 -8.53 2.33 1.74
CA HIS A 133 -8.40 2.56 0.31
C HIS A 133 -8.95 1.36 -0.44
N VAL A 134 -9.95 1.60 -1.30
CA VAL A 134 -10.57 0.55 -2.12
C VAL A 134 -9.90 0.51 -3.49
N TYR A 135 -9.51 -0.68 -3.92
CA TYR A 135 -8.91 -0.96 -5.22
C TYR A 135 -9.69 -2.07 -5.92
N GLU A 136 -10.27 -1.79 -7.07
CA GLU A 136 -10.93 -2.81 -7.89
C GLU A 136 -9.86 -3.59 -8.68
N THR A 137 -9.71 -4.86 -8.37
CA THR A 137 -8.83 -5.80 -9.07
C THR A 137 -9.63 -6.38 -10.24
N ASN A 138 -9.67 -5.67 -11.36
CA ASN A 138 -10.34 -6.20 -12.56
C ASN A 138 -9.60 -7.48 -13.03
N PRO A 139 -10.28 -8.65 -13.08
CA PRO A 139 -9.65 -9.94 -13.42
C PRO A 139 -9.18 -10.04 -14.88
#